data_AF-A0A479ZV48-F1
#
_entry.id   AF-A0A479ZV48-F1
#
_cell.length_a   1.000
_cell.length_b   1.000
_cell.length_c   1.000
_cell.angle_alpha   90.00
_cell.angle_beta   90.00
_cell.angle_gamma   90.00
#
_symmetry.space_group_name_H-M   'P 1'
#
loop_
_entity.id
_entity.type
_entity.pdbx_description
1 polymer ?
#
loop_
_entity_poly.entity_id
_entity_poly.type
_entity_poly.pdbx_seq_one_letter_code
_entity_poly.pdbx_strand_id
1 'polypeptide(L)'
;MTPKTSLANSIQNLNQIIQPIIGETCHQIGFSYGDELILDFGEMQPYNHPKLKHLNKGSWQLFTRATPWSLTFGNLLSGIHSSILDIHPNNEFAERLLQQLENTKLTNFALGGNHDFTLTLSFEGEDNYNYKFILEPDLEDDSGLAYWELLMPNEQILIVGPGQFWECKSIHECD
;
A
#
# COMPACT_ATOMS: atom_id res chain seq x y z
N MET A 1 -10.35 -31.72 -4.37
CA MET A 1 -10.91 -30.63 -3.54
C MET A 1 -10.20 -30.66 -2.21
N THR A 2 -9.13 -29.89 -2.11
CA THR A 2 -8.43 -29.61 -0.85
C THR A 2 -9.06 -28.34 -0.26
N PRO A 3 -9.28 -28.26 1.06
CA PRO A 3 -10.06 -27.19 1.66
C PRO A 3 -9.30 -25.87 1.67
N LYS A 4 -10.03 -24.76 1.48
CA LYS A 4 -9.64 -23.37 1.72
C LYS A 4 -8.69 -23.28 2.92
N THR A 5 -7.47 -22.83 2.69
CA THR A 5 -6.55 -22.47 3.76
C THR A 5 -6.93 -21.07 4.26
N SER A 6 -8.07 -20.98 4.96
CA SER A 6 -8.30 -19.85 5.86
C SER A 6 -7.28 -20.01 6.99
N LEU A 7 -6.12 -19.36 6.89
CA LEU A 7 -5.31 -19.15 8.08
C LEU A 7 -6.20 -18.43 9.10
N ALA A 8 -6.19 -18.88 10.34
CA ALA A 8 -6.72 -18.10 11.45
C ALA A 8 -5.84 -16.83 11.56
N ASN A 9 -6.28 -15.77 10.91
CA ASN A 9 -5.48 -14.59 10.57
C ASN A 9 -5.47 -13.59 11.73
N SER A 10 -4.58 -13.81 12.71
CA SER A 10 -4.23 -12.74 13.65
C SER A 10 -3.35 -11.69 12.96
N ILE A 11 -3.37 -10.44 13.45
CA ILE A 11 -2.47 -9.36 13.00
C ILE A 11 -0.98 -9.81 13.04
N GLN A 12 -0.63 -10.67 13.99
CA GLN A 12 0.72 -11.23 14.10
C GLN A 12 1.11 -12.09 12.89
N ASN A 13 0.16 -12.83 12.29
CA ASN A 13 0.39 -13.59 11.07
C ASN A 13 0.51 -12.66 9.85
N LEU A 14 -0.27 -11.57 9.81
CA LEU A 14 -0.18 -10.57 8.74
C LEU A 14 1.16 -9.84 8.74
N ASN A 15 1.66 -9.46 9.92
CA ASN A 15 2.98 -8.83 10.03
C ASN A 15 4.09 -9.70 9.43
N GLN A 16 4.03 -11.02 9.61
CA GLN A 16 5.00 -11.95 9.00
C GLN A 16 4.91 -12.00 7.48
N ILE A 17 3.70 -11.87 6.91
CA ILE A 17 3.47 -11.86 5.47
C ILE A 17 4.02 -10.58 4.82
N ILE A 18 3.85 -9.43 5.47
CA ILE A 18 4.24 -8.13 4.93
C ILE A 18 5.70 -7.76 5.25
N GLN A 19 6.33 -8.34 6.28
CA GLN A 19 7.74 -8.04 6.63
C GLN A 19 8.70 -8.00 5.41
N PRO A 20 8.61 -8.93 4.44
CA PRO A 20 9.56 -8.96 3.32
C PRO A 20 9.50 -7.76 2.37
N ILE A 21 8.42 -6.96 2.36
CA ILE A 21 8.35 -5.75 1.53
C ILE A 21 9.19 -4.60 2.12
N ILE A 22 9.53 -4.67 3.41
CA ILE A 22 10.32 -3.64 4.08
C ILE A 22 11.76 -3.69 3.56
N GLY A 23 12.26 -2.55 3.12
CA GLY A 23 13.56 -2.38 2.49
C GLY A 23 13.51 -2.40 0.96
N GLU A 24 12.40 -2.82 0.37
CA GLU A 24 12.19 -2.75 -1.08
C GLU A 24 12.04 -1.31 -1.55
N THR A 25 12.52 -1.05 -2.77
CA THR A 25 12.38 0.26 -3.41
C THR A 25 10.98 0.39 -4.00
N CYS A 26 10.31 1.51 -3.74
CA CYS A 26 9.10 1.92 -4.46
C CYS A 26 9.52 2.46 -5.81
N HIS A 27 9.33 1.72 -6.89
CA HIS A 27 9.83 2.11 -8.21
C HIS A 27 8.89 3.02 -8.97
N GLN A 28 7.59 2.87 -8.72
CA GLN A 28 6.58 3.58 -9.46
C GLN A 28 5.35 3.82 -8.58
N ILE A 29 4.79 5.03 -8.70
CA ILE A 29 3.50 5.38 -8.11
C ILE A 29 2.59 5.83 -9.25
N GLY A 30 1.53 5.07 -9.48
CA GLY A 30 0.54 5.32 -10.50
C GLY A 30 -0.85 5.55 -9.94
N PHE A 31 -1.74 5.98 -10.82
CA PHE A 31 -3.17 6.11 -10.52
C PHE A 31 -3.98 5.11 -11.35
N SER A 32 -4.97 4.52 -10.70
CA SER A 32 -6.03 3.69 -11.24
C SER A 32 -7.31 4.52 -11.41
N TYR A 33 -8.36 3.89 -11.93
CA TYR A 33 -9.66 4.54 -12.08
C TYR A 33 -10.24 4.93 -10.72
N GLY A 34 -10.65 6.20 -10.56
CA GLY A 34 -11.21 6.69 -9.29
C GLY A 34 -10.15 7.23 -8.31
N ASP A 35 -9.01 7.70 -8.82
CA ASP A 35 -7.89 8.27 -8.05
C ASP A 35 -7.24 7.28 -7.07
N GLU A 36 -7.49 5.98 -7.26
CA GLU A 36 -6.86 4.91 -6.50
C GLU A 36 -5.36 4.88 -6.80
N LEU A 37 -4.51 4.81 -5.78
CA LEU A 37 -3.08 4.71 -5.98
C LEU A 37 -2.65 3.26 -6.20
N ILE A 38 -1.67 3.10 -7.07
CA ILE A 38 -0.93 1.87 -7.29
C ILE A 38 0.52 2.15 -6.94
N LEU A 39 1.08 1.38 -6.02
CA LEU A 39 2.49 1.47 -5.65
C LEU A 39 3.17 0.15 -5.99
N ASP A 40 4.19 0.22 -6.85
CA ASP A 40 4.98 -0.93 -7.28
C ASP A 40 6.31 -0.95 -6.52
N PHE A 41 6.59 -2.05 -5.82
CA PHE A 41 7.84 -2.24 -5.07
C PHE A 41 8.64 -3.47 -5.55
N GLY A 42 9.95 -3.41 -5.29
CA GLY A 42 10.88 -4.51 -5.51
C GLY A 42 11.21 -4.77 -6.98
N GLU A 43 11.59 -5.99 -7.32
CA GLU A 43 12.04 -6.33 -8.68
C GLU A 43 10.96 -6.00 -9.74
N MET A 44 11.32 -5.13 -10.69
CA MET A 44 10.42 -4.74 -11.78
C MET A 44 10.43 -5.80 -12.88
N GLN A 45 9.24 -6.29 -13.22
CA GLN A 45 9.01 -7.32 -14.23
C GLN A 45 7.98 -6.86 -15.26
N PRO A 46 8.11 -7.24 -16.55
CA PRO A 46 7.12 -6.88 -17.56
C PRO A 46 5.78 -7.56 -17.28
N TYR A 47 4.68 -6.93 -17.67
CA TYR A 47 3.38 -7.58 -17.60
C TYR A 47 3.31 -8.81 -18.52
N ASN A 48 2.69 -9.88 -18.02
CA ASN A 48 2.48 -11.12 -18.79
C ASN A 48 1.56 -10.92 -20.00
N HIS A 49 0.61 -9.98 -19.90
CA HIS A 49 -0.39 -9.77 -20.95
C HIS A 49 0.25 -9.16 -22.21
N PRO A 50 0.03 -9.72 -23.43
CA PRO A 50 0.70 -9.27 -24.65
C PRO A 50 0.58 -7.78 -24.95
N LYS A 51 -0.57 -7.17 -24.64
CA LYS A 51 -0.80 -5.73 -24.87
C LYS A 51 -0.06 -4.83 -23.87
N LEU A 52 0.36 -5.36 -22.71
CA LEU A 52 0.99 -4.60 -21.63
C LEU A 52 2.49 -4.92 -21.50
N LYS A 53 3.07 -5.73 -22.39
CA LYS A 53 4.50 -6.13 -22.36
C LYS A 53 5.50 -4.96 -22.38
N HIS A 54 5.06 -3.78 -22.77
CA HIS A 54 5.86 -2.55 -22.78
C HIS A 54 5.85 -1.81 -21.43
N LEU A 55 5.00 -2.26 -20.49
CA LEU A 55 4.90 -1.76 -19.13
C LEU A 55 5.52 -2.77 -18.17
N ASN A 56 6.04 -2.26 -17.06
CA ASN A 56 6.56 -3.05 -15.95
C ASN A 56 5.67 -2.92 -14.73
N LYS A 57 5.79 -3.88 -13.82
CA LYS A 57 5.17 -3.91 -12.51
C LYS A 57 6.17 -4.38 -11.47
N GLY A 58 5.96 -3.99 -10.22
CA GLY A 58 6.72 -4.49 -9.09
C GLY A 58 6.47 -5.99 -8.85
N SER A 59 7.39 -6.61 -8.13
CA SER A 59 7.16 -7.95 -7.55
C SER A 59 6.14 -7.88 -6.42
N TRP A 60 6.04 -6.71 -5.76
CA TRP A 60 4.95 -6.33 -4.87
C TRP A 60 4.15 -5.20 -5.49
N GLN A 61 2.82 -5.27 -5.41
CA GLN A 61 1.95 -4.20 -5.89
C GLN A 61 0.87 -3.90 -4.85
N LEU A 62 0.83 -2.67 -4.34
CA LEU A 62 -0.21 -2.20 -3.44
C LEU A 62 -1.23 -1.39 -4.22
N PHE A 63 -2.50 -1.78 -4.13
CA PHE A 63 -3.63 -1.06 -4.67
C PHE A 63 -4.42 -0.47 -3.52
N THR A 64 -4.59 0.86 -3.47
CA THR A 64 -5.32 1.52 -2.39
C THR A 64 -6.83 1.47 -2.55
N ARG A 65 -7.32 0.92 -3.68
CA ARG A 65 -8.74 0.73 -4.03
C ARG A 65 -9.61 1.91 -3.55
N ALA A 66 -10.71 1.63 -2.86
CA ALA A 66 -11.65 2.63 -2.37
C ALA A 66 -11.15 3.46 -1.17
N THR A 67 -9.89 3.28 -0.72
CA THR A 67 -9.43 3.91 0.53
C THR A 67 -8.87 5.31 0.30
N PRO A 68 -9.42 6.33 0.98
CA PRO A 68 -8.79 7.64 1.06
C PRO A 68 -7.36 7.54 1.59
N TRP A 69 -6.47 8.31 0.98
CA TRP A 69 -5.08 8.37 1.42
C TRP A 69 -4.68 9.78 1.81
N SER A 70 -3.72 9.86 2.72
CA SER A 70 -3.01 11.08 3.05
C SER A 70 -1.50 10.85 3.03
N LEU A 71 -0.78 11.83 2.50
CA LEU A 71 0.67 11.90 2.65
C LEU A 71 1.00 12.92 3.73
N THR A 72 1.82 12.53 4.70
CA THR A 72 2.38 13.40 5.72
C THR A 72 3.90 13.39 5.62
N PHE A 73 4.54 14.53 5.86
CA PHE A 73 5.99 14.62 5.91
C PHE A 73 6.45 15.56 7.03
N GLY A 74 7.63 15.32 7.57
CA GLY A 74 8.13 16.08 8.71
C GLY A 74 9.60 15.89 9.00
N ASN A 75 10.23 16.94 9.54
CA ASN A 75 11.62 16.91 10.00
C ASN A 75 11.71 16.26 11.40
N LEU A 76 12.51 15.21 11.52
CA LEU A 76 12.77 14.48 12.76
C LEU A 76 13.49 15.31 13.83
N LEU A 77 14.24 16.35 13.46
CA LEU A 77 15.10 17.11 14.38
C LEU A 77 14.38 18.23 15.13
N SER A 78 13.16 18.63 14.72
CA SER A 78 12.60 19.88 15.22
C SER A 78 11.95 19.78 16.60
N GLY A 79 11.65 18.60 17.16
CA GLY A 79 11.04 18.45 18.51
C GLY A 79 9.72 19.22 18.75
N ILE A 80 9.24 19.92 17.75
CA ILE A 80 8.12 20.85 17.66
C ILE A 80 7.50 20.49 16.33
N HIS A 81 6.19 20.22 16.35
CA HIS A 81 5.32 19.86 15.23
C HIS A 81 6.01 20.02 13.88
N SER A 82 6.40 18.90 13.28
CA SER A 82 6.57 18.82 11.83
C SER A 82 5.45 19.62 11.17
N SER A 83 5.78 20.40 10.14
CA SER A 83 4.77 20.95 9.24
C SER A 83 4.12 19.77 8.51
N ILE A 84 3.20 19.09 9.19
CA ILE A 84 2.39 18.02 8.63
C ILE A 84 1.49 18.71 7.63
N LEU A 85 1.87 18.65 6.36
CA LEU A 85 0.95 18.97 5.29
C LEU A 85 0.19 17.68 4.99
N ASP A 86 -1.08 17.63 5.39
CA ASP A 86 -1.99 16.55 5.00
C ASP A 86 -2.40 16.77 3.54
N ILE A 87 -1.95 15.87 2.69
CA ILE A 87 -2.22 15.95 1.25
C ILE A 87 -3.19 14.84 0.87
N HIS A 88 -4.31 15.23 0.31
CA HIS A 88 -5.39 14.35 -0.13
C HIS A 88 -5.42 14.22 -1.66
N PRO A 89 -6.15 13.22 -2.20
CA PRO A 89 -6.49 13.18 -3.62
C PRO A 89 -7.01 14.54 -4.11
N ASN A 90 -6.66 14.94 -5.34
CA ASN A 90 -7.03 16.22 -5.97
C ASN A 90 -6.29 17.50 -5.49
N ASN A 91 -5.23 17.37 -4.70
CA ASN A 91 -4.33 18.50 -4.43
C ASN A 91 -3.28 18.63 -5.56
N GLU A 92 -3.14 19.82 -6.16
CA GLU A 92 -2.20 20.10 -7.28
C GLU A 92 -0.72 19.78 -6.95
N PHE A 93 -0.37 19.72 -5.66
CA PHE A 93 0.97 19.38 -5.19
C PHE A 93 1.15 17.89 -4.92
N ALA A 94 0.06 17.12 -4.87
CA ALA A 94 0.09 15.73 -4.43
C ALA A 94 0.89 14.85 -5.39
N GLU A 95 0.66 14.96 -6.70
CA GLU A 95 1.38 14.17 -7.70
C GLU A 95 2.88 14.40 -7.64
N ARG A 96 3.32 15.66 -7.46
CA ARG A 96 4.74 16.00 -7.37
C ARG A 96 5.39 15.41 -6.13
N LEU A 97 4.67 15.36 -5.01
CA LEU A 97 5.18 14.81 -3.76
C LEU A 97 5.18 13.28 -3.79
N LEU A 98 4.18 12.66 -4.41
CA LEU A 98 4.18 11.22 -4.67
C LEU A 98 5.35 10.82 -5.57
N GLN A 99 5.65 11.61 -6.62
CA GLN A 99 6.83 11.39 -7.46
C GLN A 99 8.15 11.44 -6.69
N GLN A 100 8.23 12.18 -5.57
CA GLN A 100 9.43 12.19 -4.73
C GLN A 100 9.61 10.88 -3.94
N LEU A 101 8.55 10.10 -3.76
CA LEU A 101 8.63 8.78 -3.11
C LEU A 101 9.08 7.70 -4.10
N GLU A 102 9.00 7.95 -5.40
CA GLU A 102 9.55 7.04 -6.40
C GLU A 102 11.07 6.93 -6.24
N ASN A 103 11.57 5.72 -6.39
CA ASN A 103 12.95 5.31 -6.18
C ASN A 103 13.45 5.45 -4.72
N THR A 104 12.55 5.63 -3.76
CA THR A 104 12.87 5.59 -2.33
C THR A 104 12.55 4.23 -1.72
N LYS A 105 13.26 3.86 -0.64
CA LYS A 105 13.01 2.60 0.06
C LYS A 105 11.83 2.71 1.00
N LEU A 106 11.03 1.66 1.05
CA LEU A 106 10.05 1.48 2.10
C LEU A 106 10.74 1.08 3.40
N THR A 107 10.63 1.90 4.44
CA THR A 107 11.25 1.66 5.75
C THR A 107 10.28 1.07 6.76
N ASN A 108 8.98 1.17 6.52
CA ASN A 108 7.95 0.61 7.38
C ASN A 108 6.68 0.28 6.58
N PHE A 109 6.04 -0.85 6.90
CA PHE A 109 4.71 -1.23 6.44
C PHE A 109 3.94 -1.71 7.67
N ALA A 110 3.15 -0.83 8.28
CA ALA A 110 2.48 -1.10 9.55
C ALA A 110 0.97 -1.14 9.40
N LEU A 111 0.40 -2.22 9.93
CA LEU A 111 -1.04 -2.39 10.12
C LEU A 111 -1.43 -1.90 11.51
N GLY A 112 -2.47 -1.08 11.59
CA GLY A 112 -3.02 -0.57 12.85
C GLY A 112 -2.86 0.93 13.03
N GLY A 113 -3.54 1.48 14.03
CA GLY A 113 -3.66 2.92 14.28
C GLY A 113 -4.82 3.20 15.22
N ASN A 114 -5.42 4.39 15.13
CA ASN A 114 -6.67 4.70 15.85
C ASN A 114 -7.85 3.82 15.39
N HIS A 115 -7.75 3.28 14.17
CA HIS A 115 -8.67 2.31 13.60
C HIS A 115 -7.89 1.04 13.24
N ASP A 116 -8.46 -0.14 13.51
CA ASP A 116 -7.79 -1.44 13.40
C ASP A 116 -7.29 -1.80 11.96
N PHE A 117 -7.60 -0.97 10.96
CA PHE A 117 -7.32 -1.20 9.54
C PHE A 117 -6.56 -0.07 8.86
N THR A 118 -6.09 0.93 9.63
CA THR A 118 -5.19 1.95 9.10
C THR A 118 -3.91 1.28 8.60
N LEU A 119 -3.54 1.57 7.34
CA LEU A 119 -2.25 1.17 6.80
C LEU A 119 -1.32 2.38 6.79
N THR A 120 -0.17 2.26 7.43
CA THR A 120 0.89 3.27 7.41
C THR A 120 2.12 2.74 6.70
N LEU A 121 2.49 3.38 5.61
CA LEU A 121 3.77 3.19 4.92
C LEU A 121 4.72 4.31 5.34
N SER A 122 5.99 3.99 5.55
CA SER A 122 7.02 5.01 5.73
C SER A 122 8.12 4.79 4.70
N PHE A 123 8.59 5.89 4.13
CA PHE A 123 9.63 5.89 3.10
C PHE A 123 10.90 6.52 3.67
N GLU A 124 12.04 6.08 3.15
CA GLU A 124 13.32 6.73 3.35
C GLU A 124 13.23 8.18 2.85
N GLY A 125 13.70 9.13 3.67
CA GLY A 125 13.75 10.53 3.29
C GLY A 125 15.15 11.11 3.47
N GLU A 126 15.42 12.20 2.77
CA GLU A 126 16.68 12.95 2.85
C GLU A 126 16.64 13.96 4.02
N ASP A 127 17.81 14.38 4.51
CA ASP A 127 17.97 15.49 5.46
C ASP A 127 17.09 15.43 6.73
N ASN A 128 16.89 14.23 7.27
CA ASN A 128 16.06 13.94 8.45
C ASN A 128 14.55 14.16 8.22
N TYR A 129 14.09 14.20 6.98
CA TYR A 129 12.67 14.12 6.68
C TYR A 129 12.21 12.67 6.65
N ASN A 130 11.02 12.42 7.17
CA ASN A 130 10.30 11.18 6.96
C ASN A 130 9.02 11.45 6.20
N TYR A 131 8.74 10.61 5.22
CA TYR A 131 7.47 10.59 4.52
C TYR A 131 6.65 9.42 5.02
N LYS A 132 5.40 9.69 5.41
CA LYS A 132 4.44 8.66 5.81
C LYS A 132 3.20 8.78 4.97
N PHE A 133 2.86 7.67 4.31
CA PHE A 133 1.64 7.52 3.56
C PHE A 133 0.65 6.72 4.40
N ILE A 134 -0.53 7.27 4.63
CA ILE A 134 -1.54 6.73 5.54
C ILE A 134 -2.80 6.46 4.72
N LEU A 135 -3.30 5.22 4.78
CA LEU A 135 -4.60 4.84 4.23
C LEU A 135 -5.55 4.67 5.40
N GLU A 136 -6.57 5.51 5.46
CA GLU A 136 -7.62 5.42 6.45
C GLU A 136 -8.88 4.86 5.79
N PRO A 137 -9.30 3.64 6.15
CA PRO A 137 -10.45 3.01 5.53
C PRO A 137 -11.71 3.82 5.80
N ASP A 138 -12.52 4.02 4.77
CA ASP A 138 -13.86 4.56 4.93
C ASP A 138 -14.76 3.48 5.55
N LEU A 139 -15.00 3.59 6.85
CA LEU A 139 -15.83 2.63 7.59
C LEU A 139 -17.33 2.82 7.31
N GLU A 140 -17.71 3.95 6.70
CA GLU A 140 -19.09 4.21 6.29
C GLU A 140 -19.37 3.70 4.87
N ASP A 141 -18.33 3.36 4.10
CA ASP A 141 -18.47 2.77 2.78
C ASP A 141 -19.13 1.37 2.85
N ASP A 142 -20.32 1.27 2.27
CA ASP A 142 -21.14 0.06 2.18
C ASP A 142 -21.00 -0.66 0.82
N SER A 143 -20.07 -0.21 -0.03
CA SER A 143 -19.83 -0.79 -1.36
C SER A 143 -19.49 -2.28 -1.33
N GLY A 144 -18.99 -2.79 -0.20
CA GLY A 144 -18.48 -4.15 -0.07
C GLY A 144 -17.14 -4.36 -0.76
N LEU A 145 -16.51 -3.30 -1.28
CA LEU A 145 -15.21 -3.36 -1.95
C LEU A 145 -14.07 -3.49 -0.94
N ALA A 146 -12.95 -4.03 -1.39
CA ALA A 146 -11.73 -4.02 -0.60
C ALA A 146 -11.28 -2.57 -0.35
N TYR A 147 -10.82 -2.30 0.86
CA TYR A 147 -10.10 -1.09 1.21
C TYR A 147 -8.76 -1.07 0.47
N TRP A 148 -7.97 -2.12 0.56
CA TRP A 148 -6.72 -2.21 -0.19
C TRP A 148 -6.34 -3.67 -0.46
N GLU A 149 -5.48 -3.84 -1.46
CA GLU A 149 -5.02 -5.13 -1.94
C GLU A 149 -3.49 -5.10 -2.11
N LEU A 150 -2.79 -6.12 -1.60
CA LEU A 150 -1.35 -6.29 -1.78
C LEU A 150 -1.08 -7.58 -2.56
N LEU A 151 -0.66 -7.44 -3.81
CA LEU A 151 -0.13 -8.55 -4.61
C LEU A 151 1.32 -8.80 -4.21
N MET A 152 1.66 -10.08 -4.06
CA MET A 152 2.95 -10.53 -3.54
C MET A 152 3.73 -11.35 -4.58
N PRO A 153 5.07 -11.45 -4.48
CA PRO A 153 5.91 -12.13 -5.46
C PRO A 153 5.61 -13.62 -5.62
N ASN A 154 5.03 -14.24 -4.59
CA ASN A 154 4.69 -15.66 -4.55
C ASN A 154 3.28 -15.97 -5.11
N GLU A 155 2.74 -15.07 -5.93
CA GLU A 155 1.41 -15.21 -6.56
C GLU A 155 0.28 -15.32 -5.53
N GLN A 156 0.44 -14.67 -4.39
CA GLN A 156 -0.61 -14.47 -3.39
C GLN A 156 -1.11 -13.02 -3.42
N ILE A 157 -2.34 -12.82 -2.95
CA ILE A 157 -2.94 -11.52 -2.72
C ILE A 157 -3.44 -11.43 -1.29
N LEU A 158 -3.09 -10.35 -0.60
CA LEU A 158 -3.66 -9.96 0.68
C LEU A 158 -4.72 -8.88 0.43
N ILE A 159 -5.96 -9.17 0.79
CA ILE A 159 -7.12 -8.29 0.61
C ILE A 159 -7.62 -7.86 1.98
N VAL A 160 -7.88 -6.57 2.16
CA VAL A 160 -8.45 -6.01 3.39
C VAL A 160 -9.67 -5.20 3.05
N GLY A 161 -10.79 -5.43 3.74
CA GLY A 161 -12.08 -4.84 3.38
C GLY A 161 -13.09 -4.75 4.53
N PRO A 162 -14.32 -4.34 4.24
CA PRO A 162 -15.36 -4.07 5.23
C PRO A 162 -15.72 -5.30 6.06
N GLY A 163 -16.25 -5.06 7.25
CA GLY A 163 -16.60 -6.12 8.20
C GLY A 163 -15.39 -6.72 8.93
N GLN A 164 -14.28 -5.99 9.00
CA GLN A 164 -13.05 -6.39 9.69
C GLN A 164 -12.40 -7.65 9.08
N PHE A 165 -12.53 -7.79 7.77
CA PHE A 165 -12.13 -9.00 7.06
C PHE A 165 -10.80 -8.81 6.33
N TRP A 166 -9.94 -9.81 6.48
CA TRP A 166 -8.68 -9.94 5.74
C TRP A 166 -8.60 -11.34 5.14
N GLU A 167 -8.24 -11.42 3.87
CA GLU A 167 -8.05 -12.65 3.14
C GLU A 167 -6.66 -12.68 2.52
N CYS A 168 -5.93 -13.78 2.72
CA CYS A 168 -4.72 -14.06 1.98
C CYS A 168 -4.97 -15.33 1.16
N LYS A 169 -4.97 -15.20 -0.17
CA LYS A 169 -5.31 -16.28 -1.10
C LYS A 169 -4.38 -16.31 -2.30
N SER A 170 -4.36 -17.41 -3.05
CA SER A 170 -3.64 -17.43 -4.32
C SER A 170 -4.37 -16.59 -5.36
N ILE A 171 -3.65 -15.89 -6.24
CA ILE A 171 -4.25 -15.15 -7.36
C ILE A 171 -4.93 -16.08 -8.38
N HIS A 172 -4.66 -17.39 -8.32
CA HIS A 172 -5.27 -18.41 -9.18
C HIS A 172 -6.46 -19.11 -8.54
N GLU A 173 -6.79 -18.82 -7.28
CA GLU A 173 -8.06 -19.25 -6.69
C GLU A 173 -9.17 -18.41 -7.33
N CYS A 174 -9.79 -18.94 -8.39
CA CYS A 174 -11.02 -18.39 -8.95
C CYS A 174 -12.16 -18.53 -7.92
N ASP A 175 -12.91 -17.46 -7.71
CA ASP A 175 -14.20 -17.47 -7.01
C ASP A 175 -15.24 -18.33 -7.76
#